data_AF-A0A564Z4S9-F1
#
_entry.id   AF-A0A564Z4S9-F1
#
_cell.length_a   1.000
_cell.length_b   1.000
_cell.length_c   1.000
_cell.angle_alpha   90.00
_cell.angle_beta   90.00
_cell.angle_gamma   90.00
#
_symmetry.space_group_name_H-M   'P 1'
#
loop_
_entity.id
_entity.type
_entity.pdbx_description
1 polymer ?
#
loop_
_entity_poly.entity_id
_entity_poly.type
_entity_poly.pdbx_seq_one_letter_code
_entity_poly.pdbx_strand_id
1 'polypeptide(L)'
;MNGGVIRSSGSTPTQSVLLDYCKQSSFLPGLHINLSEGEPLSSKSSITSLLDSRTGLFYDKSNLRKNLSSIDLHHVEVEIENQIIQFEKIFRISPLRIDGHQHCHVLPGVVEVLLHLLRRHNISWIRIPEENILKHSKTREPTSSLKLVDGTPMKFYLEVSLQATSARDKFLSVGLQCSPVPFTLQDNC
;
A
#
# COMPACT_ATOMS: atom_id res chain seq x y z
N MET A 1 -11.48 3.76 1.19
CA MET A 1 -10.51 3.79 0.08
C MET A 1 -10.82 5.04 -0.72
N ASN A 2 -9.87 5.98 -0.82
CA ASN A 2 -10.05 7.25 -1.56
C ASN A 2 -8.98 7.40 -2.66
N GLY A 3 -8.46 6.28 -3.17
CA GLY A 3 -7.38 6.24 -4.16
C GLY A 3 -7.71 5.33 -5.34
N GLY A 4 -7.10 5.61 -6.48
CA GLY A 4 -7.22 4.80 -7.70
C GLY A 4 -5.95 4.01 -8.00
N VAL A 5 -6.09 2.83 -8.60
CA VAL A 5 -4.96 2.06 -9.15
C VAL A 5 -4.64 2.56 -10.54
N ILE A 6 -3.37 2.88 -10.79
CA ILE A 6 -2.89 3.28 -12.11
C ILE A 6 -2.40 2.02 -12.84
N ARG A 7 -2.83 1.84 -14.09
CA ARG A 7 -2.54 0.65 -14.92
C ARG A 7 -1.82 1.05 -16.21
N SER A 8 -1.07 0.12 -16.80
CA SER A 8 -0.11 0.38 -17.88
C SER A 8 -0.74 0.58 -19.26
N SER A 9 -2.07 0.42 -19.39
CA SER A 9 -2.74 0.69 -20.65
C SER A 9 -2.39 2.11 -21.09
N GLY A 10 -1.62 2.23 -22.18
CA GLY A 10 -1.02 3.47 -22.69
C GLY A 10 -2.02 4.55 -23.11
N SER A 11 -3.30 4.32 -22.85
CA SER A 11 -4.36 5.32 -22.82
C SER A 11 -4.83 5.47 -21.37
N THR A 12 -4.87 6.70 -20.86
CA THR A 12 -5.88 7.04 -19.84
C THR A 12 -7.19 6.40 -20.31
N PRO A 13 -7.90 5.61 -19.50
CA PRO A 13 -9.11 4.96 -19.97
C PRO A 13 -9.97 6.02 -20.64
N THR A 14 -10.26 5.85 -21.93
CA THR A 14 -10.95 6.87 -22.73
C THR A 14 -12.31 7.23 -22.12
N GLN A 15 -12.80 6.37 -21.23
CA GLN A 15 -13.89 6.59 -20.27
C GLN A 15 -13.53 5.96 -18.91
N SER A 16 -12.91 6.71 -18.01
CA SER A 16 -12.93 6.37 -16.59
C SER A 16 -13.88 7.34 -15.90
N VAL A 17 -15.06 6.85 -15.52
CA VAL A 17 -16.08 7.64 -14.81
C VAL A 17 -15.47 8.34 -13.59
N LEU A 18 -14.57 7.65 -12.88
CA LEU A 18 -13.85 8.22 -11.75
C LEU A 18 -12.90 9.33 -12.18
N LEU A 19 -12.12 9.14 -13.25
CA LEU A 19 -11.19 10.15 -13.74
C LEU A 19 -11.94 11.40 -14.24
N ASP A 20 -13.04 11.19 -14.96
CA ASP A 20 -13.90 12.25 -15.45
C ASP A 20 -14.52 13.02 -14.28
N TYR A 21 -15.03 12.31 -13.27
CA TYR A 21 -15.56 12.92 -12.05
C TYR A 21 -14.48 13.73 -11.30
N CYS A 22 -13.28 13.18 -11.11
CA CYS A 22 -12.18 13.88 -10.44
C CYS A 22 -11.80 15.17 -11.17
N LYS A 23 -11.72 15.12 -12.51
CA LYS A 23 -11.43 16.30 -13.35
C LYS A 23 -12.55 17.34 -13.29
N GLN A 24 -13.81 16.92 -13.32
CA GLN A 24 -14.96 17.82 -13.29
C GLN A 24 -15.18 18.47 -11.92
N SER A 25 -14.95 17.72 -10.83
CA SER A 25 -15.18 18.17 -9.45
C SER A 25 -13.97 18.84 -8.80
N SER A 26 -12.85 18.96 -9.53
CA SER A 26 -11.55 19.39 -8.96
C SER A 26 -11.11 18.58 -7.74
N PHE A 27 -11.54 17.31 -7.67
CA PHE A 27 -11.17 16.39 -6.61
C PHE A 27 -9.90 15.64 -6.98
N LEU A 28 -8.88 15.69 -6.11
CA LEU A 28 -7.65 14.94 -6.28
C LEU A 28 -7.73 13.60 -5.52
N PRO A 29 -7.75 12.45 -6.23
CA PRO A 29 -7.71 11.15 -5.57
C PRO A 29 -6.33 10.90 -4.94
N GLY A 30 -6.26 9.97 -3.99
CA GLY A 30 -4.98 9.41 -3.55
C GLY A 30 -4.40 8.46 -4.59
N LEU A 31 -3.10 8.17 -4.50
CA LEU A 31 -2.47 7.09 -5.26
C LEU A 31 -2.53 5.79 -4.44
N HIS A 32 -3.17 4.77 -5.01
CA HIS A 32 -3.24 3.43 -4.44
C HIS A 32 -2.16 2.55 -5.07
N ILE A 33 -1.04 2.40 -4.39
CA ILE A 33 0.11 1.63 -4.89
C ILE A 33 -0.28 0.17 -5.09
N ASN A 34 0.13 -0.42 -6.20
CA ASN A 34 -0.11 -1.83 -6.49
C ASN A 34 1.21 -2.56 -6.78
N LEU A 35 1.40 -3.71 -6.14
CA LEU A 35 2.56 -4.58 -6.36
C LEU A 35 2.14 -6.06 -6.46
N SER A 36 0.83 -6.35 -6.51
CA SER A 36 0.34 -7.73 -6.37
C SER A 36 -0.86 -8.11 -7.24
N GLU A 37 -1.24 -7.26 -8.20
CA GLU A 37 -2.36 -7.54 -9.09
C GLU A 37 -2.09 -7.02 -10.51
N GLY A 38 -2.23 -7.89 -11.51
CA GLY A 38 -2.20 -7.49 -12.92
C GLY A 38 -0.82 -7.11 -13.45
N GLU A 39 -0.80 -6.26 -14.47
CA GLU A 39 0.42 -5.85 -15.17
C GLU A 39 1.12 -4.67 -14.50
N PRO A 40 2.46 -4.66 -14.48
CA PRO A 40 3.24 -3.52 -14.01
C PRO A 40 3.16 -2.33 -14.96
N LEU A 41 3.42 -1.12 -14.42
CA LEU A 41 3.68 0.05 -15.25
C LEU A 41 5.08 0.01 -15.89
N SER A 42 6.04 -0.54 -15.16
CA SER A 42 7.43 -0.63 -15.60
C SER A 42 7.63 -1.70 -16.66
N SER A 43 8.72 -1.60 -17.42
CA SER A 43 9.16 -2.70 -18.29
C SER A 43 9.36 -3.96 -17.46
N LYS A 44 8.84 -5.10 -17.92
CA LYS A 44 8.98 -6.38 -17.21
C LYS A 44 10.45 -6.74 -16.94
N SER A 45 11.36 -6.33 -17.82
CA SER A 45 12.80 -6.56 -17.68
C SER A 45 13.47 -5.74 -16.58
N SER A 46 12.90 -4.60 -16.17
CA SER A 46 13.46 -3.73 -15.14
C SER A 46 12.94 -4.03 -13.73
N ILE A 47 12.01 -4.98 -13.60
CA ILE A 47 11.37 -5.30 -12.31
C ILE A 47 11.13 -6.81 -12.13
N THR A 48 12.00 -7.64 -12.70
CA THR A 48 11.78 -9.11 -12.83
C THR A 48 11.48 -9.81 -11.51
N SER A 49 12.03 -9.33 -10.38
CA SER A 49 11.80 -9.93 -9.06
C SER A 49 10.39 -9.73 -8.50
N LEU A 50 9.56 -8.89 -9.13
CA LEU A 50 8.17 -8.65 -8.73
C LEU A 50 7.17 -9.52 -9.50
N LEU A 51 7.63 -10.25 -10.51
CA LEU A 51 6.79 -10.88 -11.51
C LEU A 51 6.82 -12.41 -11.44
N ASP A 52 5.66 -13.04 -11.66
CA ASP A 52 5.62 -14.46 -11.98
C ASP A 52 6.25 -14.67 -13.37
N SER A 53 7.35 -15.41 -13.43
CA SER A 53 8.12 -15.63 -14.66
C SER A 53 7.33 -16.32 -15.78
N ARG A 54 6.23 -17.01 -15.45
CA ARG A 54 5.39 -17.71 -16.43
C ARG A 54 4.39 -16.78 -17.09
N THR A 55 3.87 -15.80 -16.33
CA THR A 55 2.80 -14.90 -16.81
C THR A 55 3.31 -13.49 -17.14
N GLY A 56 4.43 -13.08 -16.54
CA GLY A 56 4.94 -11.72 -16.59
C GLY A 56 4.01 -10.71 -15.90
N LEU A 57 3.14 -11.17 -15.00
CA LEU A 57 2.27 -10.36 -14.15
C LEU A 57 2.88 -10.25 -12.74
N PHE A 58 2.41 -9.29 -11.94
CA PHE A 58 2.77 -9.26 -10.52
C PHE A 58 2.43 -10.57 -9.83
N TYR A 59 3.23 -10.95 -8.83
CA TYR A 59 2.85 -12.00 -7.89
C TYR A 59 1.53 -11.67 -7.19
N ASP A 60 0.67 -12.66 -6.97
CA ASP A 60 -0.51 -12.45 -6.12
C ASP A 60 -0.11 -12.09 -4.67
N LYS A 61 -1.10 -11.67 -3.87
CA LYS A 61 -0.96 -11.34 -2.43
C LYS A 61 -0.05 -12.29 -1.67
N SER A 62 -0.27 -13.59 -1.85
CA SER A 62 0.37 -14.64 -1.06
C SER A 62 1.80 -14.85 -1.54
N ASN A 63 2.01 -14.87 -2.86
CA ASN A 63 3.33 -15.04 -3.45
C ASN A 63 4.21 -13.81 -3.24
N LEU A 64 3.67 -12.59 -3.30
CA LEU A 64 4.41 -11.38 -2.95
C LEU A 64 4.95 -11.47 -1.52
N ARG A 65 4.10 -11.83 -0.56
CA ARG A 65 4.48 -11.96 0.87
C ARG A 65 5.49 -13.07 1.12
N LYS A 66 5.30 -14.23 0.50
CA LYS A 66 6.23 -15.37 0.62
C LYS A 66 7.62 -15.05 0.08
N ASN A 67 7.71 -14.21 -0.96
CA ASN A 67 8.97 -13.88 -1.63
C ASN A 67 9.59 -12.55 -1.17
N LEU A 68 9.07 -11.90 -0.11
CA LEU A 68 9.54 -10.58 0.33
C LEU A 68 11.06 -10.49 0.52
N SER A 69 11.70 -11.52 1.06
CA SER A 69 13.15 -11.55 1.29
C SER A 69 13.98 -11.67 0.00
N SER A 70 13.36 -12.11 -1.09
CA SER A 70 14.00 -12.34 -2.39
C SER A 70 13.69 -11.24 -3.41
N ILE A 71 12.82 -10.29 -3.06
CA ILE A 71 12.47 -9.16 -3.91
C ILE A 71 13.60 -8.14 -3.86
N ASP A 72 14.06 -7.72 -5.04
CA ASP A 72 14.99 -6.61 -5.18
C ASP A 72 14.25 -5.29 -4.88
N LEU A 73 14.72 -4.54 -3.88
CA LEU A 73 14.14 -3.26 -3.50
C LEU A 73 14.29 -2.19 -4.59
N HIS A 74 15.29 -2.31 -5.46
CA HIS A 74 15.41 -1.42 -6.61
C HIS A 74 14.25 -1.61 -7.58
N HIS A 75 13.81 -2.86 -7.81
CA HIS A 75 12.64 -3.14 -8.65
C HIS A 75 11.35 -2.57 -8.04
N VAL A 76 11.21 -2.62 -6.71
CA VAL A 76 10.10 -1.98 -5.98
C VAL A 76 10.14 -0.46 -6.18
N GLU A 77 11.31 0.15 -6.04
CA GLU A 77 11.49 1.59 -6.23
C GLU A 77 11.10 2.03 -7.64
N VAL A 78 11.61 1.35 -8.67
CA VAL A 78 11.31 1.63 -10.08
C VAL A 78 9.80 1.57 -10.35
N GLU A 79 9.11 0.54 -9.83
CA GLU A 79 7.67 0.39 -10.06
C GLU A 79 6.84 1.44 -9.33
N ILE A 80 7.12 1.69 -8.05
CA ILE A 80 6.37 2.70 -7.28
C ILE A 80 6.62 4.09 -7.85
N GLU A 81 7.85 4.41 -8.24
CA GLU A 81 8.17 5.69 -8.86
C GLU A 81 7.42 5.89 -10.18
N ASN A 82 7.35 4.85 -11.03
CA ASN A 82 6.57 4.91 -12.25
C ASN A 82 5.06 5.12 -11.99
N GLN A 83 4.52 4.57 -10.91
CA GLN A 83 3.14 4.83 -10.48
C GLN A 83 2.93 6.29 -10.03
N ILE A 84 3.89 6.88 -9.30
CA ILE A 84 3.85 8.30 -8.91
C ILE A 84 3.94 9.20 -10.15
N ILE A 85 4.90 8.97 -11.04
CA ILE A 85 5.09 9.75 -12.27
C ILE A 85 3.84 9.66 -13.15
N GLN A 86 3.22 8.48 -13.26
CA GLN A 86 2.00 8.33 -14.04
C GLN A 86 0.81 9.06 -13.40
N PHE A 87 0.72 9.09 -12.06
CA PHE A 87 -0.25 9.92 -11.35
C PHE A 87 -0.08 11.40 -11.72
N GLU A 88 1.14 11.91 -11.64
CA GLU A 88 1.48 13.30 -11.95
C GLU A 88 1.18 13.68 -13.41
N LYS A 89 1.43 12.76 -14.35
CA LYS A 89 1.07 12.97 -15.76
C LYS A 89 -0.43 13.15 -15.95
N ILE A 90 -1.25 12.40 -15.21
CA ILE A 90 -2.71 12.41 -15.32
C ILE A 90 -3.31 13.63 -14.62
N PHE A 91 -2.85 13.95 -13.42
CA PHE A 91 -3.46 14.97 -12.55
C PHE A 91 -2.70 16.30 -12.53
N ARG A 92 -1.50 16.37 -13.13
CA ARG A 92 -0.62 17.55 -13.16
C ARG A 92 -0.13 18.02 -11.79
N ILE A 93 -0.23 17.16 -10.78
CA ILE A 93 0.22 17.39 -9.41
C ILE A 93 0.59 16.04 -8.77
N SER A 94 1.53 16.05 -7.84
CA SER A 94 1.91 14.88 -7.03
C SER A 94 0.75 14.41 -6.15
N PRO A 95 0.64 13.10 -5.86
CA PRO A 95 -0.43 12.59 -5.02
C PRO A 95 -0.29 13.13 -3.59
N LEU A 96 -1.36 13.70 -3.05
CA LEU A 96 -1.37 14.17 -1.66
C LEU A 96 -1.47 13.04 -0.64
N ARG A 97 -1.98 11.87 -1.04
CA ARG A 97 -2.26 10.74 -0.15
C ARG A 97 -1.86 9.43 -0.80
N ILE A 98 -1.13 8.60 -0.06
CA ILE A 98 -0.71 7.25 -0.48
C ILE A 98 -1.37 6.19 0.39
N ASP A 99 -1.84 5.12 -0.24
CA ASP A 99 -2.08 3.82 0.39
C ASP A 99 -1.66 2.71 -0.58
N GLY A 100 -1.94 1.45 -0.27
CA GLY A 100 -1.49 0.34 -1.11
C GLY A 100 -2.41 -0.87 -1.09
N HIS A 101 -2.53 -1.48 -2.26
CA HIS A 101 -3.30 -2.67 -2.53
C HIS A 101 -2.82 -3.81 -1.64
N GLN A 102 -3.77 -4.48 -0.96
CA GLN A 102 -3.48 -5.54 0.01
C GLN A 102 -2.41 -5.15 1.04
N HIS A 103 -2.39 -3.87 1.42
CA HIS A 103 -1.47 -3.27 2.39
C HIS A 103 0.01 -3.42 2.00
N CYS A 104 0.33 -3.46 0.69
CA CYS A 104 1.72 -3.59 0.24
C CYS A 104 2.64 -2.47 0.77
N HIS A 105 2.10 -1.26 0.92
CA HIS A 105 2.81 -0.07 1.41
C HIS A 105 3.37 -0.17 2.86
N VAL A 106 2.93 -1.15 3.66
CA VAL A 106 3.49 -1.38 5.01
C VAL A 106 4.37 -2.63 5.08
N LEU A 107 4.61 -3.31 3.96
CA LEU A 107 5.50 -4.47 3.93
C LEU A 107 6.95 -4.05 4.25
N PRO A 108 7.69 -4.87 5.01
CA PRO A 108 9.13 -4.70 5.16
C PRO A 108 9.82 -4.59 3.79
N GLY A 109 10.82 -3.72 3.67
CA GLY A 109 11.47 -3.41 2.40
C GLY A 109 10.71 -2.36 1.57
N VAL A 110 9.39 -2.54 1.37
CA VAL A 110 8.55 -1.52 0.69
C VAL A 110 8.52 -0.22 1.48
N VAL A 111 8.43 -0.31 2.81
CA VAL A 111 8.54 0.86 3.71
C VAL A 111 9.85 1.60 3.49
N GLU A 112 10.99 0.89 3.37
CA GLU A 112 12.30 1.52 3.16
C GLU A 112 12.34 2.31 1.85
N VAL A 113 11.80 1.72 0.78
CA VAL A 113 11.68 2.38 -0.52
C VAL A 113 10.80 3.64 -0.43
N LEU A 114 9.66 3.55 0.26
CA LEU A 114 8.72 4.66 0.42
C LEU A 114 9.30 5.83 1.22
N LEU A 115 10.11 5.58 2.26
CA LEU A 115 10.75 6.65 3.04
C LEU A 115 11.56 7.61 2.17
N HIS A 116 12.21 7.07 1.13
CA HIS A 116 13.01 7.86 0.19
C HIS A 116 12.12 8.49 -0.90
N LEU A 117 11.25 7.68 -1.53
CA LEU A 117 10.42 8.12 -2.64
C LEU A 117 9.47 9.26 -2.27
N LEU A 118 8.77 9.14 -1.14
CA LEU A 118 7.77 10.13 -0.75
C LEU A 118 8.42 11.50 -0.52
N ARG A 119 9.63 11.54 0.05
CA ARG A 119 10.40 12.77 0.20
C ARG A 119 10.81 13.37 -1.15
N ARG A 120 11.29 12.55 -2.10
CA ARG A 120 11.69 13.01 -3.44
C ARG A 120 10.55 13.63 -4.23
N HIS A 121 9.34 13.11 -4.05
CA HIS A 121 8.13 13.54 -4.76
C HIS A 121 7.24 14.49 -3.95
N ASN A 122 7.77 15.07 -2.86
CA ASN A 122 7.04 16.01 -1.98
C ASN A 122 5.71 15.47 -1.45
N ILE A 123 5.61 14.16 -1.24
CA ILE A 123 4.44 13.50 -0.68
C ILE A 123 4.61 13.39 0.84
N SER A 124 3.70 13.99 1.59
CA SER A 124 3.81 14.07 3.05
C SER A 124 2.80 13.21 3.81
N TRP A 125 1.91 12.47 3.15
CA TRP A 125 0.88 11.69 3.82
C TRP A 125 0.78 10.25 3.31
N ILE A 126 0.75 9.29 4.24
CA ILE A 126 0.58 7.86 3.97
C ILE A 126 -0.40 7.22 4.96
N ARG A 127 -1.26 6.34 4.46
CA ARG A 127 -2.20 5.58 5.30
C ARG A 127 -1.43 4.56 6.16
N ILE A 128 -1.88 4.39 7.40
CA ILE A 128 -1.55 3.24 8.25
C ILE A 128 -2.79 2.35 8.32
N PRO A 129 -2.72 1.07 7.89
CA PRO A 129 -3.82 0.14 8.03
C PRO A 129 -4.25 -0.05 9.48
N GLU A 130 -5.55 -0.17 9.70
CA GLU A 130 -6.15 -0.40 11.01
C GLU A 130 -7.01 -1.67 10.98
N GLU A 131 -6.39 -2.81 11.26
CA GLU A 131 -7.12 -4.06 11.34
C GLU A 131 -7.56 -4.27 12.79
N ASN A 132 -8.78 -3.81 13.10
CA ASN A 132 -9.36 -3.88 14.45
C ASN A 132 -9.78 -5.33 14.79
N ILE A 133 -8.82 -6.19 15.09
CA ILE A 133 -9.05 -7.61 15.39
C ILE A 133 -9.84 -7.80 16.71
N LEU A 134 -9.80 -6.79 17.60
CA LEU A 134 -10.39 -6.84 18.94
C LEU A 134 -11.83 -6.30 19.05
N LYS A 135 -12.42 -5.72 18.00
CA LYS A 135 -13.78 -5.13 18.10
C LYS A 135 -14.92 -6.14 17.94
N HIS A 136 -14.63 -7.39 17.55
CA HIS A 136 -15.64 -8.43 17.33
C HIS A 136 -15.76 -9.47 18.45
N SER A 137 -14.91 -9.46 19.49
CA SER A 137 -15.16 -10.30 20.67
C SER A 137 -15.93 -9.50 21.72
N LYS A 138 -17.23 -9.78 21.85
CA LYS A 138 -17.99 -9.45 23.06
C LYS A 138 -17.58 -10.32 24.26
N THR A 139 -16.54 -11.14 24.12
CA THR A 139 -16.02 -12.04 25.15
C THR A 139 -14.57 -11.69 25.44
N ARG A 140 -14.32 -11.33 26.70
CA ARG A 140 -13.00 -11.16 27.30
C ARG A 140 -12.38 -12.54 27.50
N GLU A 141 -11.89 -13.17 26.44
CA GLU A 141 -11.05 -14.36 26.60
C GLU A 141 -9.58 -13.99 26.31
N PRO A 142 -8.63 -14.38 27.17
CA PRO A 142 -7.23 -14.07 26.98
C PRO A 142 -6.73 -14.68 25.66
N THR A 143 -5.92 -13.91 24.94
CA THR A 143 -5.33 -14.25 23.63
C THR A 143 -4.48 -15.53 23.64
N SER A 144 -4.19 -16.10 24.80
CA SER A 144 -3.46 -17.37 24.99
C SER A 144 -4.22 -18.62 24.53
N SER A 145 -5.54 -18.53 24.29
CA SER A 145 -6.39 -19.70 23.98
C SER A 145 -6.77 -19.86 22.51
N LEU A 146 -6.44 -18.90 21.64
CA LEU A 146 -6.67 -19.02 20.20
C LEU A 146 -5.55 -19.88 19.60
N LYS A 147 -5.80 -21.18 19.44
CA LYS A 147 -4.97 -22.05 18.60
C LYS A 147 -4.97 -21.46 17.18
N LEU A 148 -3.88 -20.78 16.83
CA LEU A 148 -3.64 -20.24 15.50
C LEU A 148 -3.54 -21.42 14.52
N VAL A 149 -4.65 -21.74 13.85
CA VAL A 149 -4.61 -22.64 12.70
C VAL A 149 -3.98 -21.86 11.55
N ASP A 150 -2.90 -22.42 10.99
CA ASP A 150 -2.23 -21.85 9.84
C ASP A 150 -3.22 -21.63 8.69
N GLY A 151 -3.25 -20.41 8.15
CA GLY A 151 -4.04 -20.05 6.96
C GLY A 151 -5.35 -19.29 7.21
N THR A 152 -5.72 -18.96 8.45
CA THR A 152 -6.95 -18.18 8.70
C THR A 152 -6.77 -16.68 8.36
N PRO A 153 -7.83 -15.98 7.87
CA PRO A 153 -7.82 -14.53 7.63
C PRO A 153 -7.33 -13.70 8.84
N MET A 154 -7.58 -14.19 10.06
CA MET A 154 -7.09 -13.61 11.32
C MET A 154 -5.56 -13.47 11.35
N LYS A 155 -4.80 -14.49 10.89
CA LYS A 155 -3.33 -14.43 10.87
C LYS A 155 -2.83 -13.32 9.95
N PHE A 156 -3.47 -13.15 8.78
CA PHE A 156 -3.15 -12.09 7.84
C PHE A 156 -3.38 -10.70 8.46
N TYR A 157 -4.51 -10.50 9.12
CA TYR A 157 -4.81 -9.21 9.77
C TYR A 157 -3.86 -8.92 10.95
N LEU A 158 -3.49 -9.92 11.74
CA LEU A 158 -2.49 -9.79 12.79
C LEU A 158 -1.13 -9.38 12.21
N GLU A 159 -0.70 -10.04 11.13
CA GLU A 159 0.54 -9.71 10.43
C GLU A 159 0.53 -8.27 9.90
N VAL A 160 -0.56 -7.87 9.23
CA VAL A 160 -0.74 -6.49 8.74
C VAL A 160 -0.69 -5.49 9.90
N SER A 161 -1.28 -5.80 11.06
CA SER A 161 -1.24 -4.91 12.23
C SER A 161 0.17 -4.71 12.78
N LEU A 162 0.97 -5.78 12.84
CA LEU A 162 2.38 -5.72 13.28
C LEU A 162 3.24 -4.92 12.29
N GLN A 163 3.04 -5.16 10.99
CA GLN A 163 3.69 -4.42 9.91
C GLN A 163 3.32 -2.94 9.94
N ALA A 164 2.04 -2.63 10.12
CA ALA A 164 1.51 -1.27 10.21
C ALA A 164 2.10 -0.50 11.41
N THR A 165 2.25 -1.17 12.56
CA THR A 165 2.88 -0.58 13.76
C THR A 165 4.33 -0.22 13.48
N SER A 166 5.12 -1.18 12.96
CA SER A 166 6.53 -0.94 12.61
C SER A 166 6.70 0.13 11.53
N ALA A 167 5.81 0.15 10.54
CA ALA A 167 5.84 1.14 9.45
C ALA A 167 5.52 2.55 9.96
N ARG A 168 4.56 2.67 10.89
CA ARG A 168 4.16 3.94 11.50
C ARG A 168 5.35 4.64 12.15
N ASP A 169 6.11 3.92 12.98
CA ASP A 169 7.25 4.51 13.69
C ASP A 169 8.30 5.05 12.71
N LYS A 170 8.54 4.33 11.62
CA LYS A 170 9.47 4.74 10.55
C LYS A 170 8.96 5.94 9.76
N PHE A 171 7.67 5.97 9.40
CA PHE A 171 7.11 7.11 8.66
C PHE A 171 7.10 8.38 9.51
N LEU A 172 6.73 8.27 10.79
CA LEU A 172 6.75 9.40 11.72
C LEU A 172 8.17 9.93 11.96
N SER A 173 9.18 9.06 12.02
CA SER A 173 10.57 9.49 12.28
C SER A 173 11.16 10.36 11.17
N VAL A 174 10.64 10.26 9.93
CA VAL A 174 11.04 11.11 8.80
C VAL A 174 10.07 12.28 8.54
N GLY A 175 9.08 12.48 9.43
CA GLY A 175 8.14 13.59 9.37
C GLY A 175 6.94 13.39 8.44
N LEU A 176 6.64 12.16 8.02
CA LEU A 176 5.41 11.89 7.27
C LEU A 176 4.20 11.96 8.19
N GLN A 177 3.11 12.54 7.68
CA GLN A 177 1.80 12.47 8.29
C GLN A 177 1.19 11.09 8.03
N CYS A 178 0.61 10.50 9.06
CA CYS A 178 -0.09 9.22 8.97
C CYS A 178 -1.57 9.38 9.25
N SER A 179 -2.40 8.42 8.81
CA SER A 179 -3.79 8.39 9.24
C SER A 179 -3.89 8.39 10.78
N PRO A 180 -4.79 9.20 11.36
CA PRO A 180 -4.97 9.27 12.80
C PRO A 180 -5.38 7.89 13.33
N VAL A 181 -4.81 7.49 14.48
CA VAL A 181 -5.35 6.35 15.23
C VAL A 181 -6.66 6.83 15.85
N PRO A 182 -7.78 6.11 15.77
CA PRO A 182 -8.92 6.42 16.59
C PRO A 182 -8.47 6.37 18.05
N PHE A 183 -8.85 7.40 18.82
CA PHE A 183 -8.66 7.49 20.26
C PHE A 183 -8.70 6.10 20.91
N THR A 184 -7.56 5.65 21.44
CA THR A 184 -7.57 4.61 22.45
C THR A 184 -8.33 5.18 23.63
N LEU A 185 -9.39 4.49 24.08
CA LEU A 185 -10.04 4.75 25.36
C LEU A 185 -9.03 4.46 26.48
N GLN A 186 -8.08 5.37 26.68
CA GLN A 186 -7.17 5.46 27.83
C GLN A 186 -6.65 6.89 28.05
N ASP A 187 -7.10 7.88 27.26
CA ASP A 187 -7.02 9.30 27.61
C ASP A 187 -8.31 9.77 28.30
N ASN A 188 -8.71 9.07 29.36
CA ASN A 188 -9.62 9.63 30.35
C ASN A 188 -8.87 9.64 31.68
N CYS A 189 -8.79 10.84 32.27
CA CYS A 189 -8.25 11.13 33.60
C CYS A 189 -8.60 10.07 34.66
#